data_AF-A0A957RNF1-F1
#
_entry.id   AF-A0A957RNF1-F1
#
_cell.length_a   1.000
_cell.length_b   1.000
_cell.length_c   1.000
_cell.angle_alpha   90.00
_cell.angle_beta   90.00
_cell.angle_gamma   90.00
#
_symmetry.space_group_name_H-M   'P 1'
#
loop_
_entity.id
_entity.type
_entity.pdbx_description
1 polymer ?
#
loop_
_entity_poly.entity_id
_entity_poly.type
_entity_poly.pdbx_seq_one_letter_code
_entity_poly.pdbx_strand_id
1 'polypeptide(L)'
;PITIDGLTMRDGYTNEYDGGGAIYAAGPLTVTGSSFVSNTVMGYDESRGHGGAISFAGSNTHALVISGTSFLSNTAAIAGGALSVANGTLVLDDSILTGNAAFGLGRWGGALICDTCGFTIDGATFSNNQAVKGGAFYITDKNIHYSIITGSTFQGNQAAPDGDGEGGAIYIDVYEGITITGTTVLSNAAGSGGGLYINSIGLDEGGLDLRNSQVAGNTAAAQGGGIFNQGWLRILEGTTFSANSAVIGGALYDVGWLSVSASSFFSNTAKNGGAITVDQQNTNAYIGSSVFGGNSSDCNGGALAAAAPVTVEMSELYGNQAGLACSELALGGAIYVENALWLTVSAVHDNVSAVAGGAIGILGNLNSPKTVEIRGSAIFSNSATMAGAVAIGGPSVTRIEQSSIYSNTATMVGGIASGYGGATIDIVNSTLAGNSSGYMASALLVAGGNALEDNAGFGPDTLTLRNVTIAGNDRLGINAQNGDGFGAFANTDVGGKTATVGITNTIIAGGANEQSCYTGPLAIGSVPAAVSNLDNDGTCGSNFTQSDTILLGPLGDYGAVLQSGSIGGATPVTPTLVVFPLLPG
;
A
#
# COMPACT_ATOMS: atom_id res chain seq x y z
N PRO A 1 3.32 -3.62 50.89
CA PRO A 1 3.78 -2.64 49.88
C PRO A 1 5.13 -2.04 50.28
N ILE A 2 6.13 -2.18 49.41
CA ILE A 2 7.45 -1.55 49.55
C ILE A 2 7.50 -0.34 48.62
N THR A 3 8.08 0.76 49.09
CA THR A 3 8.31 1.97 48.29
C THR A 3 9.79 2.28 48.25
N ILE A 4 10.31 2.54 47.06
CA ILE A 4 11.67 3.00 46.79
C ILE A 4 11.56 4.38 46.17
N ASP A 5 12.24 5.35 46.76
CA ASP A 5 12.13 6.75 46.34
C ASP A 5 13.52 7.41 46.29
N GLY A 6 13.87 8.01 45.16
CA GLY A 6 15.09 8.81 45.01
C GLY A 6 16.41 8.02 45.10
N LEU A 7 16.41 6.71 44.88
CA LEU A 7 17.62 5.89 45.03
C LEU A 7 18.34 5.65 43.71
N THR A 8 19.67 5.53 43.77
CA THR A 8 20.48 4.99 42.66
C THR A 8 20.98 3.60 43.01
N MET A 9 20.59 2.60 42.22
CA MET A 9 21.05 1.22 42.32
C MET A 9 21.88 0.89 41.09
N ARG A 10 23.15 0.53 41.31
CA ARG A 10 24.10 0.33 40.22
C ARG A 10 24.94 -0.91 40.42
N ASP A 11 25.38 -1.48 39.30
CA ASP A 11 26.30 -2.62 39.26
C ASP A 11 25.80 -3.83 40.06
N GLY A 12 24.48 -3.92 40.26
CA GLY A 12 23.83 -5.07 40.85
C GLY A 12 24.07 -6.29 39.96
N TYR A 13 24.37 -7.42 40.56
CA TYR A 13 24.75 -8.63 39.85
C TYR A 13 24.11 -9.85 40.49
N THR A 14 23.51 -10.71 39.66
CA THR A 14 23.12 -12.06 40.07
C THR A 14 23.28 -13.05 38.93
N ASN A 15 23.48 -14.31 39.30
CA ASN A 15 23.47 -15.47 38.41
C ASN A 15 22.44 -16.53 38.85
N GLU A 16 21.53 -16.13 39.75
CA GLU A 16 20.51 -16.99 40.34
C GLU A 16 19.24 -17.05 39.49
N TYR A 17 18.40 -18.05 39.78
CA TYR A 17 17.19 -18.38 39.02
C TYR A 17 16.13 -17.27 39.09
N ASP A 18 15.93 -16.71 40.29
CA ASP A 18 14.85 -15.77 40.62
C ASP A 18 15.37 -14.36 40.93
N GLY A 19 16.41 -13.88 40.24
CA GLY A 19 17.08 -12.63 40.58
C GLY A 19 16.88 -11.54 39.53
N GLY A 20 16.35 -10.38 39.92
CA GLY A 20 16.65 -9.14 39.22
C GLY A 20 18.00 -8.62 39.70
N GLY A 21 18.82 -8.06 38.79
CA GLY A 21 20.20 -7.70 39.12
C GLY A 21 20.32 -6.71 40.29
N ALA A 22 19.31 -5.86 40.48
CA ALA A 22 19.17 -5.02 41.67
C ALA A 22 18.05 -5.50 42.61
N ILE A 23 16.87 -5.82 42.07
CA ILE A 23 15.68 -6.13 42.87
C ILE A 23 14.96 -7.35 42.31
N TYR A 24 14.65 -8.28 43.19
CA TYR A 24 13.57 -9.24 42.97
C TYR A 24 12.38 -8.88 43.86
N ALA A 25 11.17 -8.87 43.29
CA ALA A 25 9.94 -8.60 44.02
C ALA A 25 8.82 -9.55 43.63
N ALA A 26 8.18 -10.16 44.64
CA ALA A 26 7.00 -11.02 44.45
C ALA A 26 5.69 -10.40 45.00
N GLY A 27 5.80 -9.28 45.72
CA GLY A 27 4.68 -8.49 46.25
C GLY A 27 4.65 -7.07 45.67
N PRO A 28 3.62 -6.26 45.98
CA PRO A 28 3.47 -4.93 45.41
C PRO A 28 4.67 -4.03 45.70
N LEU A 29 5.20 -3.40 44.65
CA LEU A 29 6.38 -2.56 44.67
C LEU A 29 6.09 -1.22 43.98
N THR A 30 6.46 -0.13 44.64
CA THR A 30 6.44 1.22 44.08
C THR A 30 7.85 1.78 44.00
N VAL A 31 8.23 2.33 42.85
CA VAL A 31 9.53 2.93 42.59
C VAL A 31 9.32 4.33 42.00
N THR A 32 9.85 5.35 42.66
CA THR A 32 9.71 6.74 42.24
C THR A 32 11.05 7.46 42.19
N GLY A 33 11.26 8.30 41.17
CA GLY A 33 12.41 9.21 41.10
C GLY A 33 13.78 8.54 41.19
N SER A 34 13.88 7.25 40.83
CA SER A 34 15.05 6.42 41.09
C SER A 34 15.86 6.13 39.82
N SER A 35 17.05 5.55 39.96
CA SER A 35 17.92 5.20 38.83
C SER A 35 18.54 3.81 39.00
N PHE A 36 18.41 2.97 37.98
CA PHE A 36 19.00 1.63 37.89
C PHE A 36 20.04 1.63 36.77
N VAL A 37 21.32 1.51 37.12
CA VAL A 37 22.43 1.68 36.17
C VAL A 37 23.32 0.44 36.12
N SER A 38 23.49 -0.14 34.93
CA SER A 38 24.45 -1.24 34.71
C SER A 38 24.23 -2.47 35.61
N ASN A 39 22.98 -2.71 36.04
CA ASN A 39 22.63 -3.92 36.74
C ASN A 39 22.54 -5.08 35.74
N THR A 40 23.02 -6.25 36.16
CA THR A 40 23.27 -7.37 35.28
C THR A 40 22.73 -8.66 35.87
N VAL A 41 22.03 -9.45 35.04
CA VAL A 41 21.72 -10.85 35.35
C VAL A 41 22.39 -11.75 34.31
N MET A 42 23.23 -12.68 34.78
CA MET A 42 23.88 -13.68 33.92
C MET A 42 23.23 -15.05 34.11
N GLY A 43 22.67 -15.61 33.03
CA GLY A 43 22.10 -16.96 32.98
C GLY A 43 22.85 -17.83 31.97
N TYR A 44 23.09 -19.09 32.32
CA TYR A 44 23.78 -20.06 31.45
C TYR A 44 22.82 -21.05 30.76
N ASP A 45 21.52 -21.01 31.08
CA ASP A 45 20.48 -21.84 30.46
C ASP A 45 19.26 -21.00 30.07
N GLU A 46 18.36 -21.56 29.24
CA GLU A 46 17.17 -20.91 28.66
C GLU A 46 16.06 -20.57 29.66
N SER A 47 16.23 -20.88 30.96
CA SER A 47 15.23 -20.61 32.01
C SER A 47 15.68 -19.58 33.05
N ARG A 48 16.90 -19.03 32.90
CA ARG A 48 17.53 -18.13 33.87
C ARG A 48 17.87 -16.78 33.27
N GLY A 49 17.53 -15.72 34.00
CA GLY A 49 18.16 -14.42 33.81
C GLY A 49 17.27 -13.40 33.14
N HIS A 50 16.26 -12.98 33.90
CA HIS A 50 15.29 -11.98 33.50
C HIS A 50 15.40 -10.73 34.38
N GLY A 51 15.15 -9.55 33.82
CA GLY A 51 15.06 -8.32 34.60
C GLY A 51 16.41 -7.84 35.11
N GLY A 52 17.26 -7.34 34.21
CA GLY A 52 18.63 -6.92 34.56
C GLY A 52 18.71 -5.94 35.73
N ALA A 53 17.69 -5.10 35.90
CA ALA A 53 17.49 -4.30 37.10
C ALA A 53 16.45 -4.90 38.05
N ILE A 54 15.20 -5.04 37.59
CA ILE A 54 14.08 -5.51 38.41
C ILE A 54 13.45 -6.73 37.75
N SER A 55 13.36 -7.82 38.53
CA SER A 55 12.53 -8.97 38.20
C SER A 55 11.32 -8.97 39.14
N PHE A 56 10.13 -8.84 38.57
CA PHE A 56 8.86 -8.81 39.28
C PHE A 56 8.08 -10.08 38.97
N ALA A 57 7.93 -10.94 39.97
CA ALA A 57 7.18 -12.20 39.92
C ALA A 57 5.91 -12.08 40.78
N GLY A 58 5.02 -11.17 40.38
CA GLY A 58 3.79 -10.88 41.11
C GLY A 58 2.71 -11.94 40.93
N SER A 59 1.58 -11.76 41.61
CA SER A 59 0.32 -12.42 41.27
C SER A 59 -0.56 -11.45 40.47
N ASN A 60 -1.67 -11.93 39.90
CA ASN A 60 -2.64 -11.08 39.18
C ASN A 60 -3.24 -9.93 40.01
N THR A 61 -3.02 -9.90 41.33
CA THR A 61 -3.47 -8.81 42.22
C THR A 61 -2.34 -7.87 42.65
N HIS A 62 -1.10 -8.14 42.26
CA HIS A 62 0.06 -7.31 42.58
C HIS A 62 0.37 -6.34 41.44
N ALA A 63 0.80 -5.14 41.82
CA ALA A 63 1.22 -4.11 40.88
C ALA A 63 2.69 -3.73 41.12
N LEU A 64 3.41 -3.55 40.01
CA LEU A 64 4.67 -2.83 39.94
C LEU A 64 4.38 -1.42 39.42
N VAL A 65 4.55 -0.41 40.27
CA VAL A 65 4.32 0.99 39.90
C VAL A 65 5.66 1.71 39.84
N ILE A 66 6.01 2.23 38.68
CA ILE A 66 7.27 2.93 38.41
C ILE A 66 6.93 4.31 37.84
N SER A 67 7.44 5.38 38.47
CA SER A 67 7.26 6.75 37.97
C SER A 67 8.56 7.55 38.05
N GLY A 68 8.84 8.37 37.03
CA GLY A 68 10.00 9.28 36.99
C GLY A 68 11.34 8.58 37.20
N THR A 69 11.48 7.33 36.75
CA THR A 69 12.63 6.46 37.06
C THR A 69 13.43 6.14 35.80
N SER A 70 14.76 6.05 35.91
CA SER A 70 15.64 5.72 34.79
C SER A 70 16.27 4.33 34.90
N PHE A 71 16.25 3.56 33.82
CA PHE A 71 16.93 2.29 33.64
C PHE A 71 17.97 2.42 32.53
N LEU A 72 19.24 2.48 32.91
CA LEU A 72 20.36 2.79 32.04
C LEU A 72 21.32 1.61 31.92
N SER A 73 21.51 1.10 30.71
CA SER A 73 22.52 0.08 30.40
C SER A 73 22.44 -1.18 31.26
N ASN A 74 21.24 -1.58 31.68
CA ASN A 74 21.04 -2.82 32.39
C ASN A 74 21.02 -3.98 31.40
N THR A 75 21.49 -5.15 31.84
CA THR A 75 21.61 -6.31 30.96
C THR A 75 21.03 -7.57 31.59
N ALA A 76 20.40 -8.38 30.75
CA ALA A 76 19.89 -9.69 31.14
C ALA A 76 20.37 -10.75 30.15
N ALA A 77 20.57 -11.96 30.62
CA ALA A 77 20.92 -13.06 29.72
C ALA A 77 19.73 -13.50 28.86
N ILE A 78 18.49 -13.44 29.32
CA ILE A 78 17.35 -13.91 28.53
C ILE A 78 16.44 -12.78 28.14
N ALA A 79 15.79 -12.13 29.09
CA ALA A 79 14.76 -11.16 28.73
C ALA A 79 14.65 -10.00 29.72
N GLY A 80 14.11 -8.89 29.25
CA GLY A 80 13.92 -7.71 30.08
C GLY A 80 15.25 -7.17 30.56
N GLY A 81 16.08 -6.64 29.66
CA GLY A 81 17.42 -6.15 30.03
C GLY A 81 17.39 -5.16 31.19
N ALA A 82 16.30 -4.42 31.39
CA ALA A 82 16.02 -3.70 32.63
C ALA A 82 14.95 -4.39 33.48
N LEU A 83 13.78 -4.62 32.90
CA LEU A 83 12.56 -4.99 33.61
C LEU A 83 12.02 -6.31 33.10
N SER A 84 11.73 -7.23 34.01
CA SER A 84 10.91 -8.41 33.72
C SER A 84 9.70 -8.41 34.61
N VAL A 85 8.51 -8.43 34.01
CA VAL A 85 7.24 -8.47 34.73
C VAL A 85 6.51 -9.76 34.36
N ALA A 86 6.44 -10.69 35.30
CA ALA A 86 5.72 -11.95 35.17
C ALA A 86 4.46 -11.90 36.03
N ASN A 87 3.29 -11.96 35.38
CA ASN A 87 1.97 -11.79 35.98
C ASN A 87 1.75 -10.42 36.68
N GLY A 88 0.50 -10.11 37.02
CA GLY A 88 0.14 -8.84 37.68
C GLY A 88 0.05 -7.66 36.71
N THR A 89 0.18 -6.44 37.25
CA THR A 89 0.06 -5.20 36.47
C THR A 89 1.32 -4.33 36.57
N LEU A 90 1.80 -3.85 35.43
CA LEU A 90 2.82 -2.81 35.34
C LEU A 90 2.16 -1.44 35.11
N VAL A 91 2.51 -0.46 35.94
CA VAL A 91 2.30 0.96 35.65
C VAL A 91 3.67 1.60 35.48
N LEU A 92 3.94 2.13 34.29
CA LEU A 92 5.21 2.78 33.96
C LEU A 92 4.94 4.18 33.44
N ASP A 93 5.30 5.17 34.23
CA ASP A 93 4.94 6.58 34.04
C ASP A 93 6.20 7.45 33.96
N ASP A 94 6.29 8.31 32.95
CA ASP A 94 7.35 9.32 32.78
C ASP A 94 8.78 8.77 33.01
N SER A 95 9.03 7.55 32.58
CA SER A 95 10.25 6.78 32.89
C SER A 95 11.10 6.54 31.65
N ILE A 96 12.41 6.40 31.86
CA ILE A 96 13.40 6.31 30.78
C ILE A 96 14.08 4.94 30.82
N LEU A 97 14.07 4.22 29.71
CA LEU A 97 14.73 2.93 29.55
C LEU A 97 15.68 3.02 28.35
N THR A 98 16.97 3.22 28.65
CA THR A 98 17.99 3.50 27.63
C THR A 98 19.14 2.52 27.66
N GLY A 99 19.51 1.99 26.50
CA GLY A 99 20.73 1.19 26.35
C GLY A 99 20.66 -0.18 27.03
N ASN A 100 19.47 -0.64 27.40
CA ASN A 100 19.29 -1.92 28.07
C ASN A 100 19.28 -3.05 27.04
N ALA A 101 19.75 -4.23 27.42
CA ALA A 101 19.86 -5.31 26.45
C ALA A 101 19.71 -6.72 27.02
N ALA A 102 19.26 -7.61 26.14
CA ALA A 102 19.16 -9.04 26.36
C ALA A 102 20.05 -9.83 25.37
N PHE A 103 21.02 -10.62 25.86
CA PHE A 103 22.15 -11.12 25.02
C PHE A 103 22.34 -12.65 24.93
N GLY A 104 21.62 -13.48 25.68
CA GLY A 104 21.79 -14.94 25.76
C GLY A 104 20.92 -15.73 24.78
N LEU A 105 20.30 -16.84 25.21
CA LEU A 105 19.61 -17.78 24.30
C LEU A 105 18.14 -17.42 24.02
N GLY A 106 17.48 -16.64 24.88
CA GLY A 106 16.07 -16.25 24.72
C GLY A 106 15.86 -14.74 24.65
N ARG A 107 16.70 -14.03 23.88
CA ARG A 107 16.84 -12.56 23.79
C ARG A 107 15.52 -11.83 23.48
N TRP A 108 14.70 -11.56 24.49
CA TRP A 108 13.38 -10.94 24.35
C TRP A 108 13.27 -9.66 25.18
N GLY A 109 12.82 -8.57 24.58
CA GLY A 109 12.52 -7.35 25.34
C GLY A 109 13.79 -6.71 25.88
N GLY A 110 14.52 -5.98 25.03
CA GLY A 110 15.84 -5.45 25.42
C GLY A 110 15.80 -4.54 26.64
N ALA A 111 14.70 -3.81 26.83
CA ALA A 111 14.41 -3.10 28.07
C ALA A 111 13.42 -3.85 28.95
N LEU A 112 12.28 -4.23 28.40
CA LEU A 112 11.13 -4.71 29.15
C LEU A 112 10.59 -5.99 28.52
N ILE A 113 10.28 -6.97 29.37
CA ILE A 113 9.37 -8.06 29.02
C ILE A 113 8.16 -8.02 29.94
N CYS A 114 6.99 -8.16 29.33
CA CYS A 114 5.73 -8.42 30.02
C CYS A 114 5.29 -9.82 29.62
N ASP A 115 5.39 -10.75 30.58
CA ASP A 115 4.91 -12.12 30.44
C ASP A 115 3.63 -12.29 31.24
N THR A 116 2.53 -12.45 30.52
CA THR A 116 1.20 -12.72 31.08
C THR A 116 0.75 -11.61 32.04
N CYS A 117 1.21 -10.38 31.79
CA CYS A 117 1.00 -9.19 32.61
C CYS A 117 0.09 -8.18 31.90
N GLY A 118 -0.68 -7.40 32.66
CA GLY A 118 -1.33 -6.19 32.13
C GLY A 118 -0.42 -4.98 32.27
N PHE A 119 -0.51 -4.00 31.37
CA PHE A 119 0.31 -2.79 31.50
C PHE A 119 -0.41 -1.50 31.14
N THR A 120 -0.02 -0.43 31.83
CA THR A 120 -0.29 0.96 31.45
C THR A 120 1.06 1.68 31.39
N ILE A 121 1.43 2.11 30.20
CA ILE A 121 2.66 2.86 29.94
C ILE A 121 2.27 4.26 29.46
N ASP A 122 2.71 5.29 30.16
CA ASP A 122 2.42 6.68 29.83
C ASP A 122 3.68 7.56 29.89
N GLY A 123 3.89 8.41 28.89
CA GLY A 123 5.03 9.33 28.85
C GLY A 123 6.43 8.68 28.85
N ALA A 124 6.55 7.37 28.66
CA ALA A 124 7.81 6.66 28.80
C ALA A 124 8.69 6.76 27.54
N THR A 125 10.01 6.70 27.73
CA THR A 125 10.99 6.69 26.64
C THR A 125 11.81 5.40 26.65
N PHE A 126 11.78 4.65 25.56
CA PHE A 126 12.58 3.47 25.30
C PHE A 126 13.55 3.76 24.17
N SER A 127 14.84 3.87 24.47
CA SER A 127 15.84 4.25 23.47
C SER A 127 17.07 3.36 23.42
N ASN A 128 17.53 3.00 22.22
CA ASN A 128 18.78 2.25 22.01
C ASN A 128 18.83 0.92 22.79
N ASN A 129 17.69 0.27 22.98
CA ASN A 129 17.63 -1.04 23.62
C ASN A 129 17.81 -2.15 22.58
N GLN A 130 18.32 -3.30 23.00
CA GLN A 130 18.69 -4.39 22.09
C GLN A 130 18.24 -5.77 22.58
N ALA A 131 17.62 -6.54 21.69
CA ALA A 131 17.25 -7.94 21.88
C ALA A 131 17.19 -8.67 20.53
N VAL A 132 16.71 -9.92 20.45
CA VAL A 132 16.36 -10.58 19.17
C VAL A 132 14.90 -10.35 18.82
N LYS A 133 14.01 -10.34 19.81
CA LYS A 133 12.60 -9.97 19.63
C LYS A 133 12.23 -8.84 20.55
N GLY A 134 11.58 -7.81 20.03
CA GLY A 134 11.20 -6.63 20.81
C GLY A 134 12.45 -5.92 21.31
N GLY A 135 13.16 -5.21 20.43
CA GLY A 135 14.43 -4.56 20.78
C GLY A 135 14.32 -3.69 22.03
N ALA A 136 13.17 -3.06 22.27
CA ALA A 136 12.80 -2.49 23.57
C ALA A 136 11.87 -3.37 24.38
N PHE A 137 10.71 -3.72 23.82
CA PHE A 137 9.61 -4.31 24.58
C PHE A 137 9.11 -5.59 23.92
N TYR A 138 9.13 -6.68 24.67
CA TYR A 138 8.48 -7.92 24.31
C TYR A 138 7.21 -8.11 25.14
N ILE A 139 6.09 -8.27 24.46
CA ILE A 139 4.79 -8.47 25.06
C ILE A 139 4.32 -9.88 24.70
N THR A 140 4.11 -10.70 25.73
CA THR A 140 3.30 -11.89 25.60
C THR A 140 2.21 -11.85 26.65
N ASP A 141 0.96 -11.73 26.19
CA ASP A 141 -0.20 -11.67 27.07
C ASP A 141 -1.23 -12.72 26.64
N LYS A 142 -1.45 -13.67 27.54
CA LYS A 142 -2.43 -14.74 27.40
C LYS A 142 -3.61 -14.55 28.35
N ASN A 143 -3.67 -13.43 29.06
CA ASN A 143 -4.70 -13.08 30.04
C ASN A 143 -5.58 -11.90 29.55
N ILE A 144 -6.67 -11.70 30.29
CA ILE A 144 -7.78 -10.76 30.00
C ILE A 144 -7.49 -9.28 30.36
N HIS A 145 -6.23 -8.84 30.29
CA HIS A 145 -5.87 -7.49 30.75
C HIS A 145 -5.83 -6.49 29.59
N TYR A 146 -6.60 -5.42 29.70
CA TYR A 146 -6.47 -4.26 28.80
C TYR A 146 -5.09 -3.63 28.97
N SER A 147 -4.32 -3.63 27.89
CA SER A 147 -2.94 -3.14 27.88
C SER A 147 -2.81 -1.92 26.97
N ILE A 148 -2.23 -0.84 27.51
CA ILE A 148 -2.25 0.49 26.88
C ILE A 148 -0.86 1.14 26.93
N ILE A 149 -0.47 1.75 25.81
CA ILE A 149 0.68 2.65 25.70
C ILE A 149 0.19 4.01 25.21
N THR A 150 0.49 5.07 25.96
CA THR A 150 0.11 6.45 25.63
C THR A 150 1.32 7.38 25.67
N GLY A 151 1.38 8.36 24.77
CA GLY A 151 2.32 9.48 24.87
C GLY A 151 3.80 9.10 24.91
N SER A 152 4.16 7.89 24.48
CA SER A 152 5.47 7.30 24.71
C SER A 152 6.36 7.40 23.48
N THR A 153 7.67 7.14 23.65
CA THR A 153 8.64 7.15 22.55
C THR A 153 9.47 5.87 22.54
N PHE A 154 9.55 5.22 21.37
CA PHE A 154 10.44 4.11 21.08
C PHE A 154 11.42 4.51 19.98
N GLN A 155 12.68 4.75 20.34
CA GLN A 155 13.66 5.30 19.42
C GLN A 155 14.96 4.50 19.32
N GLY A 156 15.41 4.19 18.10
CA GLY A 156 16.74 3.60 17.90
C GLY A 156 16.91 2.21 18.50
N ASN A 157 15.82 1.51 18.79
CA ASN A 157 15.88 0.15 19.34
C ASN A 157 16.13 -0.86 18.23
N GLN A 158 16.80 -1.95 18.57
CA GLN A 158 17.28 -2.93 17.60
C GLN A 158 16.93 -4.36 17.98
N ALA A 159 16.28 -5.08 17.07
CA ALA A 159 16.07 -6.52 17.14
C ALA A 159 17.05 -7.24 16.21
N ALA A 160 17.85 -8.17 16.76
CA ALA A 160 18.90 -8.97 16.13
C ALA A 160 19.76 -8.17 15.11
N PRO A 161 20.89 -7.59 15.54
CA PRO A 161 21.74 -6.75 14.67
C PRO A 161 22.25 -7.44 13.40
N ASP A 162 22.21 -8.77 13.36
CA ASP A 162 22.57 -9.65 12.26
C ASP A 162 21.46 -9.89 11.23
N GLY A 163 20.23 -9.44 11.50
CA GLY A 163 19.17 -9.32 10.48
C GLY A 163 17.99 -10.29 10.58
N ASP A 164 17.96 -11.18 11.58
CA ASP A 164 16.84 -12.13 11.77
C ASP A 164 15.87 -11.72 12.90
N GLY A 165 15.96 -10.46 13.34
CA GLY A 165 15.22 -9.97 14.50
C GLY A 165 13.78 -9.57 14.16
N GLU A 166 12.92 -9.58 15.17
CA GLU A 166 11.50 -9.28 15.00
C GLU A 166 11.09 -8.15 15.95
N GLY A 167 10.50 -7.08 15.41
CA GLY A 167 10.00 -5.96 16.20
C GLY A 167 11.14 -5.14 16.80
N GLY A 168 11.71 -4.24 16.01
CA GLY A 168 12.89 -3.46 16.42
C GLY A 168 12.62 -2.63 17.68
N ALA A 169 11.41 -2.08 17.83
CA ALA A 169 10.93 -1.53 19.08
C ALA A 169 10.13 -2.56 19.88
N ILE A 170 9.01 -3.02 19.32
CA ILE A 170 8.01 -3.80 20.05
C ILE A 170 7.70 -5.09 19.32
N TYR A 171 7.75 -6.21 20.04
CA TYR A 171 7.20 -7.48 19.60
C TYR A 171 5.95 -7.80 20.40
N ILE A 172 4.86 -8.12 19.70
CA ILE A 172 3.54 -8.36 20.25
C ILE A 172 3.12 -9.80 19.92
N ASP A 173 2.84 -10.59 20.94
CA ASP A 173 2.31 -11.96 20.81
C ASP A 173 1.22 -12.16 21.87
N VAL A 174 0.03 -11.69 21.54
CA VAL A 174 -1.11 -11.62 22.45
C VAL A 174 -2.37 -12.22 21.83
N TYR A 175 -3.26 -12.71 22.70
CA TYR A 175 -4.60 -13.14 22.31
C TYR A 175 -5.66 -12.03 22.42
N GLU A 176 -5.36 -10.93 23.13
CA GLU A 176 -6.27 -9.81 23.37
C GLU A 176 -5.79 -8.48 22.80
N GLY A 177 -6.65 -7.46 22.85
CA GLY A 177 -6.40 -6.15 22.27
C GLY A 177 -5.38 -5.31 23.03
N ILE A 178 -4.38 -4.77 22.34
CA ILE A 178 -3.50 -3.69 22.83
C ILE A 178 -3.87 -2.38 22.14
N THR A 179 -3.85 -1.28 22.89
CA THR A 179 -3.98 0.07 22.32
C THR A 179 -2.68 0.86 22.46
N ILE A 180 -2.20 1.41 21.36
CA ILE A 180 -1.08 2.37 21.32
C ILE A 180 -1.61 3.70 20.78
N THR A 181 -1.49 4.76 21.57
CA THR A 181 -2.02 6.09 21.21
C THR A 181 -0.98 7.18 21.44
N GLY A 182 -0.92 8.19 20.56
CA GLY A 182 -0.06 9.37 20.78
C GLY A 182 1.42 9.03 20.90
N THR A 183 1.85 7.90 20.33
CA THR A 183 3.18 7.31 20.56
C THR A 183 4.07 7.50 19.34
N THR A 184 5.36 7.71 19.55
CA THR A 184 6.36 7.85 18.49
C THR A 184 7.25 6.61 18.42
N VAL A 185 7.32 5.97 17.25
CA VAL A 185 8.18 4.82 16.95
C VAL A 185 9.15 5.22 15.84
N LEU A 186 10.37 5.55 16.24
CA LEU A 186 11.35 6.27 15.41
C LEU A 186 12.68 5.52 15.24
N SER A 187 13.12 5.34 14.00
CA SER A 187 14.49 4.87 13.70
C SER A 187 14.85 3.53 14.34
N ASN A 188 13.88 2.64 14.50
CA ASN A 188 14.12 1.29 15.00
C ASN A 188 14.48 0.34 13.84
N ALA A 189 15.17 -0.75 14.16
CA ALA A 189 15.68 -1.69 13.16
C ALA A 189 15.45 -3.15 13.54
N ALA A 190 15.09 -3.98 12.56
CA ALA A 190 14.88 -5.42 12.71
C ALA A 190 15.13 -6.18 11.38
N GLY A 191 15.04 -7.50 11.42
CA GLY A 191 14.84 -8.33 10.24
C GLY A 191 13.46 -8.13 9.63
N SER A 192 12.44 -8.23 10.47
CA SER A 192 11.03 -7.97 10.13
C SER A 192 10.35 -7.10 11.17
N GLY A 193 9.54 -6.15 10.73
CA GLY A 193 8.88 -5.20 11.63
C GLY A 193 9.90 -4.25 12.27
N GLY A 194 10.49 -3.36 11.46
CA GLY A 194 11.57 -2.47 11.93
C GLY A 194 11.15 -1.65 13.15
N GLY A 195 9.89 -1.22 13.22
CA GLY A 195 9.25 -0.70 14.43
C GLY A 195 8.55 -1.80 15.23
N LEU A 196 7.44 -2.34 14.71
CA LEU A 196 6.59 -3.29 15.41
C LEU A 196 6.46 -4.61 14.65
N TYR A 197 6.35 -5.71 15.41
CA TYR A 197 6.01 -7.02 14.88
C TYR A 197 4.83 -7.59 15.65
N ILE A 198 3.76 -7.96 14.93
CA ILE A 198 2.49 -8.39 15.51
C ILE A 198 2.23 -9.85 15.17
N ASN A 199 2.41 -10.74 16.15
CA ASN A 199 2.15 -12.19 16.11
C ASN A 199 0.85 -12.58 16.84
N SER A 200 -0.24 -11.83 16.64
CA SER A 200 -1.51 -12.10 17.32
C SER A 200 -2.42 -13.02 16.51
N ILE A 201 -2.28 -14.33 16.69
CA ILE A 201 -3.15 -15.35 16.09
C ILE A 201 -4.22 -15.81 17.09
N GLY A 202 -5.38 -15.16 17.09
CA GLY A 202 -6.52 -15.49 17.96
C GLY A 202 -7.87 -15.16 17.31
N LEU A 203 -8.86 -16.01 17.52
CA LEU A 203 -10.18 -15.92 16.89
C LEU A 203 -10.98 -14.73 17.47
N ASP A 204 -11.48 -13.90 16.56
CA ASP A 204 -12.62 -12.99 16.72
C ASP A 204 -12.47 -11.69 17.56
N GLU A 205 -11.31 -10.98 17.63
CA GLU A 205 -11.20 -9.49 17.86
C GLU A 205 -9.93 -9.00 18.62
N GLY A 206 -9.04 -9.88 19.08
CA GLY A 206 -7.80 -9.49 19.77
C GLY A 206 -6.67 -9.08 18.81
N GLY A 207 -6.19 -7.83 18.87
CA GLY A 207 -5.17 -7.28 17.98
C GLY A 207 -4.52 -5.98 18.47
N LEU A 208 -3.88 -5.23 17.58
CA LEU A 208 -3.34 -3.90 17.88
C LEU A 208 -4.23 -2.80 17.30
N ASP A 209 -4.66 -1.88 18.15
CA ASP A 209 -5.15 -0.58 17.72
C ASP A 209 -4.03 0.48 17.85
N LEU A 210 -3.67 1.11 16.73
CA LEU A 210 -2.71 2.20 16.66
C LEU A 210 -3.42 3.50 16.28
N ARG A 211 -3.38 4.50 17.17
CA ARG A 211 -4.09 5.79 17.04
C ARG A 211 -3.16 6.98 17.20
N ASN A 212 -3.39 8.05 16.45
CA ASN A 212 -2.73 9.36 16.62
C ASN A 212 -1.21 9.25 16.83
N SER A 213 -0.56 8.32 16.14
CA SER A 213 0.84 7.93 16.41
C SER A 213 1.74 8.20 15.20
N GLN A 214 3.05 8.22 15.43
CA GLN A 214 4.05 8.35 14.37
C GLN A 214 4.90 7.09 14.29
N VAL A 215 5.00 6.49 13.10
CA VAL A 215 5.91 5.38 12.80
C VAL A 215 6.86 5.85 11.71
N ALA A 216 8.08 6.24 12.08
CA ALA A 216 8.98 6.96 11.18
C ALA A 216 10.41 6.43 11.15
N GLY A 217 11.04 6.45 9.97
CA GLY A 217 12.46 6.15 9.82
C GLY A 217 12.86 4.71 10.19
N ASN A 218 11.90 3.80 10.36
CA ASN A 218 12.19 2.43 10.79
C ASN A 218 12.64 1.58 9.60
N THR A 219 13.55 0.65 9.85
CA THR A 219 14.17 -0.17 8.79
C THR A 219 14.02 -1.66 9.09
N ALA A 220 13.53 -2.44 8.12
CA ALA A 220 13.55 -3.89 8.18
C ALA A 220 14.43 -4.47 7.06
N ALA A 221 15.23 -5.50 7.37
CA ALA A 221 16.06 -6.17 6.36
C ALA A 221 15.21 -6.97 5.35
N ALA A 222 14.02 -7.43 5.74
CA ALA A 222 13.12 -8.22 4.92
C ALA A 222 11.76 -7.51 4.74
N GLN A 223 10.93 -7.47 5.77
CA GLN A 223 9.50 -7.14 5.61
C GLN A 223 9.01 -6.13 6.64
N GLY A 224 8.20 -5.18 6.22
CA GLY A 224 7.51 -4.25 7.12
C GLY A 224 8.46 -3.29 7.81
N GLY A 225 8.92 -2.27 7.08
CA GLY A 225 9.93 -1.34 7.62
C GLY A 225 9.44 -0.65 8.88
N GLY A 226 8.17 -0.21 8.89
CA GLY A 226 7.48 0.23 10.11
C GLY A 226 6.89 -0.96 10.88
N ILE A 227 5.99 -1.72 10.26
CA ILE A 227 5.22 -2.78 10.90
C ILE A 227 5.21 -4.04 10.05
N PHE A 228 5.42 -5.18 10.71
CA PHE A 228 5.05 -6.49 10.19
C PHE A 228 3.80 -6.99 10.92
N ASN A 229 2.73 -7.27 10.18
CA ASN A 229 1.49 -7.79 10.76
C ASN A 229 1.16 -9.19 10.23
N GLN A 230 0.99 -10.14 11.13
CA GLN A 230 0.39 -11.45 10.86
C GLN A 230 -0.83 -11.73 11.77
N GLY A 231 -1.23 -10.73 12.56
CA GLY A 231 -2.42 -10.78 13.41
C GLY A 231 -3.47 -9.76 12.98
N TRP A 232 -4.17 -9.20 13.95
CA TRP A 232 -5.16 -8.14 13.74
C TRP A 232 -4.56 -6.76 13.96
N LEU A 233 -4.66 -5.88 12.96
CA LEU A 233 -4.16 -4.51 13.03
C LEU A 233 -5.22 -3.50 12.58
N ARG A 234 -5.56 -2.56 13.48
CA ARG A 234 -6.33 -1.35 13.16
C ARG A 234 -5.41 -0.13 13.27
N ILE A 235 -5.27 0.60 12.19
CA ILE A 235 -4.60 1.89 12.13
C ILE A 235 -5.68 2.95 11.99
N LEU A 236 -5.74 3.87 12.94
CA LEU A 236 -6.86 4.79 13.11
C LEU A 236 -6.35 6.21 13.36
N GLU A 237 -7.22 7.19 13.13
CA GLU A 237 -7.17 8.53 13.70
C GLU A 237 -5.79 9.22 13.59
N GLY A 238 -5.42 9.72 12.41
CA GLY A 238 -4.25 10.59 12.25
C GLY A 238 -2.89 9.93 12.43
N THR A 239 -2.81 8.60 12.35
CA THR A 239 -1.52 7.90 12.42
C THR A 239 -0.71 8.15 11.15
N THR A 240 0.57 8.50 11.30
CA THR A 240 1.48 8.83 10.20
C THR A 240 2.63 7.84 10.10
N PHE A 241 2.81 7.26 8.92
CA PHE A 241 3.95 6.42 8.55
C PHE A 241 4.87 7.17 7.60
N SER A 242 6.11 7.42 7.98
CA SER A 242 7.02 8.19 7.11
C SER A 242 8.44 7.69 7.04
N ALA A 243 9.03 7.67 5.85
CA ALA A 243 10.45 7.32 5.64
C ALA A 243 10.84 5.95 6.21
N ASN A 244 9.90 4.99 6.25
CA ASN A 244 10.20 3.62 6.63
C ASN A 244 10.69 2.83 5.41
N SER A 245 11.58 1.87 5.62
CA SER A 245 12.21 1.12 4.53
C SER A 245 12.28 -0.39 4.80
N ALA A 246 11.97 -1.20 3.78
CA ALA A 246 12.13 -2.66 3.82
C ALA A 246 12.36 -3.23 2.42
N VAL A 247 12.60 -4.53 2.29
CA VAL A 247 12.51 -5.18 0.96
C VAL A 247 11.06 -5.27 0.51
N ILE A 248 10.12 -5.56 1.42
CA ILE A 248 8.69 -5.65 1.09
C ILE A 248 7.87 -4.86 2.11
N GLY A 249 7.00 -3.96 1.64
CA GLY A 249 6.16 -3.13 2.51
C GLY A 249 6.97 -2.12 3.32
N GLY A 250 7.30 -0.97 2.71
CA GLY A 250 8.20 0.00 3.32
C GLY A 250 7.67 0.51 4.67
N ALA A 251 6.39 0.85 4.75
CA ALA A 251 5.70 1.15 6.00
C ALA A 251 5.14 -0.11 6.67
N LEU A 252 4.44 -0.95 5.92
CA LEU A 252 3.68 -2.08 6.45
C LEU A 252 3.73 -3.27 5.49
N TYR A 253 4.05 -4.44 6.03
CA TYR A 253 3.81 -5.72 5.38
C TYR A 253 2.73 -6.46 6.16
N ASP A 254 1.64 -6.80 5.48
CA ASP A 254 0.45 -7.36 6.09
C ASP A 254 0.12 -8.76 5.55
N VAL A 255 0.03 -9.73 6.45
CA VAL A 255 -0.33 -11.13 6.21
C VAL A 255 -1.66 -11.48 6.89
N GLY A 256 -2.11 -10.67 7.85
CA GLY A 256 -3.23 -10.96 8.75
C GLY A 256 -4.54 -10.27 8.33
N TRP A 257 -5.13 -9.55 9.29
CA TRP A 257 -6.29 -8.68 9.08
C TRP A 257 -5.85 -7.23 9.21
N LEU A 258 -6.27 -6.38 8.28
CA LEU A 258 -5.89 -4.98 8.21
C LEU A 258 -7.11 -4.07 8.02
N SER A 259 -7.21 -3.06 8.89
CA SER A 259 -8.04 -1.89 8.65
C SER A 259 -7.26 -0.62 8.91
N VAL A 260 -7.23 0.25 7.90
CA VAL A 260 -6.61 1.57 7.96
C VAL A 260 -7.70 2.61 7.76
N SER A 261 -7.76 3.60 8.64
CA SER A 261 -8.67 4.73 8.48
C SER A 261 -8.02 6.05 8.89
N ALA A 262 -8.33 7.13 8.16
CA ALA A 262 -7.95 8.49 8.51
C ALA A 262 -6.44 8.66 8.80
N SER A 263 -5.58 8.01 8.01
CA SER A 263 -4.14 7.91 8.27
C SER A 263 -3.30 8.28 7.05
N SER A 264 -1.99 8.47 7.23
CA SER A 264 -1.11 8.95 6.16
C SER A 264 0.19 8.17 6.04
N PHE A 265 0.63 7.94 4.79
CA PHE A 265 1.84 7.21 4.43
C PHE A 265 2.69 8.06 3.49
N PHE A 266 3.86 8.52 3.95
CA PHE A 266 4.72 9.43 3.20
C PHE A 266 6.15 8.92 3.01
N SER A 267 6.64 8.98 1.77
CA SER A 267 8.06 8.73 1.48
C SER A 267 8.60 7.40 2.02
N ASN A 268 7.75 6.38 2.11
CA ASN A 268 8.18 5.04 2.47
C ASN A 268 8.76 4.35 1.23
N THR A 269 9.77 3.51 1.44
CA THR A 269 10.54 2.89 0.35
C THR A 269 10.62 1.38 0.48
N ALA A 270 10.38 0.65 -0.61
CA ALA A 270 10.59 -0.80 -0.63
C ALA A 270 10.98 -1.33 -2.01
N LYS A 271 11.25 -2.63 -2.13
CA LYS A 271 11.30 -3.26 -3.45
C LYS A 271 9.90 -3.42 -4.04
N ASN A 272 8.92 -3.82 -3.23
CA ASN A 272 7.50 -3.93 -3.58
C ASN A 272 6.63 -3.30 -2.49
N GLY A 273 5.59 -2.56 -2.92
CA GLY A 273 4.66 -1.87 -2.01
C GLY A 273 5.39 -0.82 -1.19
N GLY A 274 5.70 0.34 -1.81
CA GLY A 274 6.53 1.36 -1.20
C GLY A 274 6.02 1.80 0.18
N ALA A 275 4.69 1.88 0.36
CA ALA A 275 4.09 1.97 1.69
C ALA A 275 3.61 0.61 2.21
N ILE A 276 2.57 0.03 1.59
CA ILE A 276 1.89 -1.15 2.09
C ILE A 276 2.05 -2.30 1.09
N THR A 277 2.37 -3.48 1.60
CA THR A 277 2.15 -4.74 0.89
C THR A 277 1.10 -5.56 1.62
N VAL A 278 0.08 -6.02 0.90
CA VAL A 278 -0.92 -6.98 1.38
C VAL A 278 -0.60 -8.33 0.77
N ASP A 279 -0.16 -9.27 1.59
CA ASP A 279 0.23 -10.62 1.20
C ASP A 279 -0.99 -11.47 0.81
N GLN A 280 -0.77 -12.50 -0.01
CA GLN A 280 -1.80 -13.46 -0.45
C GLN A 280 -2.53 -14.19 0.69
N GLN A 281 -1.93 -14.27 1.88
CA GLN A 281 -2.53 -14.89 3.06
C GLN A 281 -3.46 -13.94 3.83
N ASN A 282 -3.47 -12.64 3.53
CA ASN A 282 -4.34 -11.67 4.18
C ASN A 282 -5.81 -12.09 4.02
N THR A 283 -6.54 -11.94 5.12
CA THR A 283 -7.94 -12.38 5.24
C THR A 283 -8.94 -11.26 4.97
N ASN A 284 -8.53 -10.01 5.17
CA ASN A 284 -9.31 -8.80 4.89
C ASN A 284 -8.39 -7.57 4.96
N ALA A 285 -8.36 -6.77 3.90
CA ALA A 285 -7.65 -5.50 3.85
C ALA A 285 -8.61 -4.36 3.46
N TYR A 286 -8.82 -3.44 4.39
CA TYR A 286 -9.59 -2.22 4.18
C TYR A 286 -8.74 -0.98 4.43
N ILE A 287 -8.75 -0.03 3.49
CA ILE A 287 -8.07 1.26 3.58
C ILE A 287 -9.08 2.35 3.26
N GLY A 288 -9.45 3.15 4.25
CA GLY A 288 -10.46 4.21 4.13
C GLY A 288 -9.90 5.58 4.49
N SER A 289 -10.37 6.63 3.81
CA SER A 289 -10.09 8.03 4.20
C SER A 289 -8.61 8.33 4.44
N SER A 290 -7.70 7.72 3.67
CA SER A 290 -6.26 7.75 3.94
C SER A 290 -5.46 8.37 2.78
N VAL A 291 -4.24 8.82 3.08
CA VAL A 291 -3.39 9.55 2.14
C VAL A 291 -2.07 8.82 1.93
N PHE A 292 -1.67 8.60 0.68
CA PHE A 292 -0.40 7.99 0.29
C PHE A 292 0.39 8.94 -0.61
N GLY A 293 1.39 9.62 -0.05
CA GLY A 293 2.16 10.65 -0.76
C GLY A 293 3.63 10.28 -0.95
N GLY A 294 4.14 10.30 -2.17
CA GLY A 294 5.59 10.24 -2.41
C GLY A 294 6.26 8.92 -2.01
N ASN A 295 5.50 7.82 -1.90
CA ASN A 295 6.06 6.51 -1.59
C ASN A 295 6.71 5.89 -2.84
N SER A 296 7.74 5.07 -2.65
CA SER A 296 8.53 4.57 -3.77
C SER A 296 8.82 3.07 -3.66
N SER A 297 8.72 2.39 -4.80
CA SER A 297 9.09 0.99 -4.95
C SER A 297 10.09 0.78 -6.09
N ASP A 298 11.03 -0.15 -5.91
CA ASP A 298 11.93 -0.53 -7.00
C ASP A 298 11.18 -1.23 -8.14
N CYS A 299 10.15 -2.01 -7.82
CA CYS A 299 9.39 -2.85 -8.74
C CYS A 299 7.92 -2.47 -8.85
N ASN A 300 7.07 -2.90 -7.91
CA ASN A 300 5.62 -2.82 -8.07
C ASN A 300 4.94 -2.05 -6.94
N GLY A 301 3.93 -1.25 -7.30
CA GLY A 301 3.09 -0.54 -6.36
C GLY A 301 3.86 0.50 -5.56
N GLY A 302 4.03 1.70 -6.11
CA GLY A 302 4.75 2.77 -5.40
C GLY A 302 4.15 3.10 -4.04
N ALA A 303 2.82 3.00 -3.89
CA ALA A 303 2.15 3.04 -2.59
C ALA A 303 1.74 1.65 -2.10
N LEU A 304 0.98 0.91 -2.89
CA LEU A 304 0.30 -0.32 -2.48
C LEU A 304 0.59 -1.47 -3.45
N ALA A 305 1.04 -2.61 -2.93
CA ALA A 305 1.09 -3.87 -3.66
C ALA A 305 0.17 -4.90 -2.98
N ALA A 306 -0.80 -5.46 -3.72
CA ALA A 306 -1.84 -6.31 -3.15
C ALA A 306 -1.94 -7.67 -3.84
N ALA A 307 -1.58 -8.73 -3.11
CA ALA A 307 -1.74 -10.14 -3.51
C ALA A 307 -2.99 -10.82 -2.92
N ALA A 308 -3.66 -10.16 -1.96
CA ALA A 308 -5.01 -10.49 -1.50
C ALA A 308 -6.01 -9.38 -1.87
N PRO A 309 -7.34 -9.64 -1.77
CA PRO A 309 -8.35 -8.63 -2.04
C PRO A 309 -8.20 -7.41 -1.12
N VAL A 310 -8.26 -6.21 -1.69
CA VAL A 310 -8.16 -4.95 -0.94
C VAL A 310 -9.28 -3.97 -1.33
N THR A 311 -9.85 -3.31 -0.34
CA THR A 311 -10.75 -2.17 -0.53
C THR A 311 -10.02 -0.88 -0.22
N VAL A 312 -10.06 0.08 -1.13
CA VAL A 312 -9.52 1.43 -0.98
C VAL A 312 -10.66 2.43 -1.23
N GLU A 313 -11.04 3.16 -0.18
CA GLU A 313 -12.20 4.05 -0.20
C GLU A 313 -11.84 5.45 0.29
N MET A 314 -12.42 6.48 -0.34
CA MET A 314 -12.28 7.89 0.08
C MET A 314 -10.81 8.30 0.29
N SER A 315 -9.89 7.72 -0.47
CA SER A 315 -8.45 7.86 -0.23
C SER A 315 -7.78 8.64 -1.37
N GLU A 316 -6.64 9.25 -1.06
CA GLU A 316 -5.84 10.03 -2.00
C GLU A 316 -4.45 9.39 -2.14
N LEU A 317 -4.05 9.06 -3.35
CA LEU A 317 -2.77 8.45 -3.66
C LEU A 317 -2.03 9.32 -4.66
N TYR A 318 -0.97 10.00 -4.22
CA TYR A 318 -0.25 10.95 -5.06
C TYR A 318 1.27 10.90 -5.00
N GLY A 319 1.92 11.25 -6.11
CA GLY A 319 3.39 11.37 -6.16
C GLY A 319 4.13 10.05 -5.95
N ASN A 320 3.45 8.90 -6.00
CA ASN A 320 4.07 7.60 -5.74
C ASN A 320 4.78 7.09 -6.99
N GLN A 321 5.89 6.36 -6.80
CA GLN A 321 6.76 5.95 -7.89
C GLN A 321 7.11 4.45 -7.85
N ALA A 322 6.95 3.76 -8.98
CA ALA A 322 7.36 2.37 -9.16
C ALA A 322 8.36 2.22 -10.32
N GLY A 323 9.23 1.21 -10.23
CA GLY A 323 10.15 0.84 -11.30
C GLY A 323 11.51 1.56 -11.30
N LEU A 324 12.00 1.99 -10.14
CA LEU A 324 13.30 2.68 -10.03
C LEU A 324 14.51 1.77 -10.31
N ALA A 325 14.40 0.47 -10.00
CA ALA A 325 15.53 -0.47 -10.08
C ALA A 325 15.11 -1.93 -10.38
N CYS A 326 13.89 -2.17 -10.87
CA CYS A 326 13.44 -3.53 -11.16
C CYS A 326 14.12 -4.13 -12.38
N SER A 327 14.51 -5.41 -12.29
CA SER A 327 14.87 -6.23 -13.44
C SER A 327 13.66 -6.85 -14.15
N GLU A 328 12.47 -6.76 -13.55
CA GLU A 328 11.20 -7.31 -14.05
C GLU A 328 10.22 -6.18 -14.44
N LEU A 329 9.00 -6.55 -14.87
CA LEU A 329 7.94 -5.60 -15.23
C LEU A 329 7.50 -4.81 -13.99
N ALA A 330 7.67 -3.49 -14.03
CA ALA A 330 7.18 -2.58 -12.99
C ALA A 330 5.73 -2.15 -13.27
N LEU A 331 4.81 -2.55 -12.41
CA LEU A 331 3.38 -2.29 -12.57
C LEU A 331 2.85 -1.44 -11.43
N GLY A 332 2.00 -0.45 -11.77
CA GLY A 332 1.27 0.34 -10.78
C GLY A 332 2.14 1.39 -10.09
N GLY A 333 2.16 2.62 -10.61
CA GLY A 333 2.90 3.71 -9.97
C GLY A 333 2.35 4.03 -8.58
N ALA A 334 1.03 3.93 -8.38
CA ALA A 334 0.42 3.93 -7.05
C ALA A 334 0.10 2.50 -6.58
N ILE A 335 -0.74 1.78 -7.33
CA ILE A 335 -1.35 0.52 -6.88
C ILE A 335 -1.00 -0.60 -7.85
N TYR A 336 -0.46 -1.69 -7.31
CA TYR A 336 -0.27 -2.96 -8.01
C TYR A 336 -1.20 -4.02 -7.44
N VAL A 337 -1.89 -4.76 -8.32
CA VAL A 337 -2.91 -5.74 -7.94
C VAL A 337 -2.65 -7.09 -8.61
N GLU A 338 -2.50 -8.13 -7.78
CA GLU A 338 -2.46 -9.53 -8.20
C GLU A 338 -3.73 -10.30 -7.82
N ASN A 339 -4.70 -9.68 -7.14
CA ASN A 339 -5.94 -10.35 -6.71
C ASN A 339 -7.22 -9.57 -7.02
N ALA A 340 -7.71 -8.75 -6.09
CA ALA A 340 -8.92 -7.96 -6.29
C ALA A 340 -8.75 -6.58 -5.67
N LEU A 341 -9.38 -5.60 -6.29
CA LEU A 341 -9.36 -4.20 -5.84
C LEU A 341 -10.75 -3.61 -5.95
N TRP A 342 -11.24 -3.02 -4.88
CA TRP A 342 -12.38 -2.10 -4.90
C TRP A 342 -11.89 -0.70 -4.58
N LEU A 343 -11.79 0.16 -5.59
CA LEU A 343 -11.35 1.54 -5.48
C LEU A 343 -12.56 2.48 -5.61
N THR A 344 -13.05 3.00 -4.48
CA THR A 344 -14.27 3.81 -4.44
C THR A 344 -14.00 5.24 -3.97
N VAL A 345 -14.62 6.22 -4.64
CA VAL A 345 -14.62 7.63 -4.22
C VAL A 345 -13.20 8.16 -3.93
N SER A 346 -12.21 7.71 -4.69
CA SER A 346 -10.79 7.94 -4.41
C SER A 346 -10.12 8.74 -5.53
N ALA A 347 -9.03 9.44 -5.19
CA ALA A 347 -8.21 10.18 -6.14
C ALA A 347 -6.83 9.52 -6.27
N VAL A 348 -6.41 9.22 -7.50
CA VAL A 348 -5.09 8.64 -7.79
C VAL A 348 -4.40 9.51 -8.83
N HIS A 349 -3.39 10.29 -8.41
CA HIS A 349 -2.80 11.28 -9.30
C HIS A 349 -1.31 11.55 -9.12
N ASP A 350 -0.67 12.12 -10.14
CA ASP A 350 0.76 12.45 -10.11
C ASP A 350 1.67 11.25 -9.80
N ASN A 351 1.21 10.02 -10.04
CA ASN A 351 1.99 8.80 -9.81
C ASN A 351 2.75 8.39 -11.08
N VAL A 352 3.88 7.70 -10.90
CA VAL A 352 4.80 7.34 -11.97
C VAL A 352 5.12 5.85 -11.93
N SER A 353 4.93 5.15 -13.03
CA SER A 353 5.44 3.78 -13.22
C SER A 353 6.46 3.77 -14.36
N ALA A 354 7.64 3.20 -14.13
CA ALA A 354 8.65 3.12 -15.19
C ALA A 354 8.18 2.28 -16.40
N VAL A 355 7.33 1.28 -16.18
CA VAL A 355 6.89 0.35 -17.23
C VAL A 355 5.41 0.53 -17.54
N ALA A 356 4.49 0.12 -16.66
CA ALA A 356 3.07 0.25 -16.97
C ALA A 356 2.15 0.59 -15.80
N GLY A 357 1.01 1.22 -16.14
CA GLY A 357 -0.03 1.58 -15.19
C GLY A 357 0.46 2.67 -14.26
N GLY A 358 0.57 3.91 -14.75
CA GLY A 358 1.08 5.02 -13.95
C GLY A 358 0.31 5.20 -12.65
N ALA A 359 -1.01 4.97 -12.66
CA ALA A 359 -1.80 4.84 -11.45
C ALA A 359 -1.88 3.38 -10.97
N ILE A 360 -2.49 2.51 -11.79
CA ILE A 360 -2.89 1.16 -11.39
C ILE A 360 -2.33 0.15 -12.39
N GLY A 361 -1.64 -0.87 -11.87
CA GLY A 361 -1.18 -2.02 -12.64
C GLY A 361 -1.87 -3.29 -12.15
N ILE A 362 -2.52 -4.01 -13.06
CA ILE A 362 -3.27 -5.22 -12.76
C ILE A 362 -2.58 -6.40 -13.44
N LEU A 363 -2.20 -7.40 -12.66
CA LEU A 363 -1.66 -8.66 -13.16
C LEU A 363 -2.64 -9.80 -12.90
N GLY A 364 -3.34 -10.22 -13.96
CA GLY A 364 -4.17 -11.42 -13.97
C GLY A 364 -3.33 -12.69 -13.98
N ASN A 365 -3.73 -13.70 -13.20
CA ASN A 365 -3.17 -15.05 -13.25
C ASN A 365 -4.25 -16.09 -13.62
N LEU A 366 -3.80 -17.24 -14.13
CA LEU A 366 -4.67 -18.29 -14.68
C LEU A 366 -5.57 -18.99 -13.66
N ASN A 367 -5.27 -18.88 -12.36
CA ASN A 367 -5.86 -19.71 -11.32
C ASN A 367 -7.01 -19.01 -10.56
N SER A 368 -7.20 -17.70 -10.76
CA SER A 368 -8.27 -16.92 -10.11
C SER A 368 -8.53 -15.63 -10.90
N PRO A 369 -9.66 -15.52 -11.65
CA PRO A 369 -9.96 -14.30 -12.39
C PRO A 369 -10.10 -13.12 -11.42
N LYS A 370 -9.34 -12.07 -11.71
CA LYS A 370 -9.20 -10.90 -10.84
C LYS A 370 -10.41 -9.99 -10.99
N THR A 371 -10.97 -9.49 -9.89
CA THR A 371 -12.05 -8.49 -9.95
C THR A 371 -11.50 -7.14 -9.53
N VAL A 372 -11.54 -6.18 -10.44
CA VAL A 372 -11.17 -4.79 -10.17
C VAL A 372 -12.39 -3.92 -10.42
N GLU A 373 -12.85 -3.22 -9.40
CA GLU A 373 -13.93 -2.24 -9.49
C GLU A 373 -13.40 -0.86 -9.13
N ILE A 374 -13.55 0.09 -10.05
CA ILE A 374 -13.22 1.50 -9.86
C ILE A 374 -14.54 2.26 -9.96
N ARG A 375 -15.00 2.87 -8.86
CA ARG A 375 -16.31 3.53 -8.79
C ARG A 375 -16.24 4.91 -8.18
N GLY A 376 -16.77 5.93 -8.87
CA GLY A 376 -16.81 7.29 -8.31
C GLY A 376 -15.43 7.92 -8.13
N SER A 377 -14.41 7.40 -8.81
CA SER A 377 -13.00 7.74 -8.55
C SER A 377 -12.40 8.59 -9.67
N ALA A 378 -11.38 9.37 -9.33
CA ALA A 378 -10.63 10.21 -10.26
C ALA A 378 -9.19 9.71 -10.42
N ILE A 379 -8.77 9.44 -11.65
CA ILE A 379 -7.41 8.98 -11.97
C ILE A 379 -6.78 9.96 -12.96
N PHE A 380 -5.82 10.77 -12.51
CA PHE A 380 -5.33 11.87 -13.34
C PHE A 380 -3.86 12.24 -13.17
N SER A 381 -3.26 12.88 -14.17
CA SER A 381 -1.84 13.31 -14.11
C SER A 381 -0.83 12.19 -13.82
N ASN A 382 -1.21 10.92 -14.00
CA ASN A 382 -0.27 9.81 -13.81
C ASN A 382 0.54 9.59 -15.08
N SER A 383 1.72 8.98 -14.95
CA SER A 383 2.59 8.72 -16.09
C SER A 383 3.23 7.34 -16.10
N ALA A 384 3.38 6.76 -17.29
CA ALA A 384 4.12 5.51 -17.47
C ALA A 384 4.69 5.35 -18.88
N THR A 385 5.47 4.30 -19.13
CA THR A 385 5.84 3.94 -20.51
C THR A 385 4.62 3.40 -21.28
N MET A 386 3.80 2.56 -20.63
CA MET A 386 2.59 1.96 -21.19
C MET A 386 1.40 2.15 -20.24
N ALA A 387 0.26 2.66 -20.73
CA ALA A 387 -0.89 2.99 -19.88
C ALA A 387 -0.55 3.98 -18.76
N GLY A 388 -0.68 5.28 -19.05
CA GLY A 388 -0.46 6.33 -18.06
C GLY A 388 -1.42 6.22 -16.87
N ALA A 389 -2.65 5.74 -17.09
CA ALA A 389 -3.62 5.50 -16.02
C ALA A 389 -3.59 4.03 -15.54
N VAL A 390 -4.24 3.14 -16.29
CA VAL A 390 -4.53 1.76 -15.86
C VAL A 390 -3.98 0.77 -16.87
N ALA A 391 -3.08 -0.11 -16.42
CA ALA A 391 -2.58 -1.23 -17.21
C ALA A 391 -3.27 -2.52 -16.76
N ILE A 392 -3.87 -3.24 -17.72
CA ILE A 392 -4.63 -4.47 -17.50
C ILE A 392 -3.89 -5.63 -18.16
N GLY A 393 -3.49 -6.62 -17.36
CA GLY A 393 -2.85 -7.84 -17.82
C GLY A 393 -3.61 -9.10 -17.41
N GLY A 394 -3.53 -10.13 -18.25
CA GLY A 394 -4.08 -11.47 -18.02
C GLY A 394 -5.60 -11.53 -17.81
N PRO A 395 -6.12 -12.74 -17.48
CA PRO A 395 -7.55 -12.93 -17.24
C PRO A 395 -8.02 -12.13 -16.02
N SER A 396 -8.86 -11.13 -16.28
CA SER A 396 -9.38 -10.21 -15.26
C SER A 396 -10.74 -9.64 -15.67
N VAL A 397 -11.53 -9.21 -14.71
CA VAL A 397 -12.77 -8.47 -14.88
C VAL A 397 -12.55 -7.10 -14.27
N THR A 398 -12.46 -6.08 -15.12
CA THR A 398 -12.26 -4.69 -14.71
C THR A 398 -13.51 -3.88 -15.02
N ARG A 399 -14.17 -3.37 -13.99
CA ARG A 399 -15.33 -2.48 -14.10
C ARG A 399 -14.93 -1.07 -13.68
N ILE A 400 -15.18 -0.09 -14.55
CA ILE A 400 -14.97 1.33 -14.29
C ILE A 400 -16.31 2.03 -14.40
N GLU A 401 -16.80 2.59 -13.30
CA GLU A 401 -18.14 3.17 -13.22
C GLU A 401 -18.11 4.56 -12.59
N GLN A 402 -18.86 5.52 -13.17
CA GLN A 402 -19.00 6.86 -12.59
C GLN A 402 -17.64 7.54 -12.30
N SER A 403 -16.63 7.27 -13.12
CA SER A 403 -15.25 7.66 -12.84
C SER A 403 -14.69 8.57 -13.93
N SER A 404 -13.66 9.34 -13.58
CA SER A 404 -12.97 10.26 -14.49
C SER A 404 -11.50 9.89 -14.62
N ILE A 405 -11.04 9.63 -15.84
CA ILE A 405 -9.65 9.29 -16.15
C ILE A 405 -9.10 10.35 -17.09
N TYR A 406 -8.27 11.26 -16.60
CA TYR A 406 -7.90 12.43 -17.38
C TYR A 406 -6.46 12.90 -17.21
N SER A 407 -5.91 13.58 -18.22
CA SER A 407 -4.55 14.14 -18.15
C SER A 407 -3.44 13.15 -17.82
N ASN A 408 -3.66 11.85 -18.02
CA ASN A 408 -2.61 10.84 -17.84
C ASN A 408 -1.74 10.78 -19.09
N THR A 409 -0.45 10.53 -18.91
CA THR A 409 0.54 10.60 -19.98
C THR A 409 1.30 9.28 -20.13
N ALA A 410 1.61 8.88 -21.35
CA ALA A 410 2.50 7.76 -21.56
C ALA A 410 3.27 7.81 -22.87
N THR A 411 4.34 7.04 -22.95
CA THR A 411 5.07 6.85 -24.21
C THR A 411 4.21 6.09 -25.23
N MET A 412 3.53 5.02 -24.81
CA MET A 412 2.75 4.15 -25.71
C MET A 412 1.24 4.44 -25.68
N VAL A 413 0.59 4.33 -24.51
CA VAL A 413 -0.88 4.46 -24.37
C VAL A 413 -1.21 5.38 -23.20
N GLY A 414 -1.86 6.51 -23.45
CA GLY A 414 -1.98 7.58 -22.44
C GLY A 414 -2.90 7.23 -21.27
N GLY A 415 -4.10 6.72 -21.56
CA GLY A 415 -5.08 6.32 -20.55
C GLY A 415 -4.97 4.85 -20.15
N ILE A 416 -5.91 4.04 -20.62
CA ILE A 416 -6.06 2.62 -20.26
C ILE A 416 -5.47 1.73 -21.35
N ALA A 417 -4.75 0.67 -20.99
CA ALA A 417 -4.29 -0.34 -21.93
C ALA A 417 -4.57 -1.76 -21.43
N SER A 418 -5.03 -2.63 -22.34
CA SER A 418 -5.11 -4.08 -22.16
C SER A 418 -4.46 -4.80 -23.33
N GLY A 419 -3.72 -5.89 -23.08
CA GLY A 419 -3.05 -6.62 -24.16
C GLY A 419 -2.37 -7.94 -23.81
N TYR A 420 -2.75 -8.59 -22.71
CA TYR A 420 -2.22 -9.89 -22.31
C TYR A 420 -3.29 -11.01 -22.23
N GLY A 421 -4.44 -10.79 -22.87
CA GLY A 421 -5.45 -11.81 -23.17
C GLY A 421 -6.39 -12.17 -22.02
N GLY A 422 -7.66 -12.42 -22.37
CA GLY A 422 -8.70 -12.91 -21.47
C GLY A 422 -9.31 -11.86 -20.52
N ALA A 423 -9.05 -10.57 -20.71
CA ALA A 423 -9.64 -9.51 -19.89
C ALA A 423 -11.06 -9.16 -20.34
N THR A 424 -11.94 -8.88 -19.38
CA THR A 424 -13.26 -8.28 -19.59
C THR A 424 -13.26 -6.89 -18.98
N ILE A 425 -13.53 -5.88 -19.79
CA ILE A 425 -13.50 -4.47 -19.40
C ILE A 425 -14.90 -3.89 -19.61
N ASP A 426 -15.50 -3.33 -18.57
CA ASP A 426 -16.81 -2.66 -18.63
C ASP A 426 -16.69 -1.24 -18.09
N ILE A 427 -16.79 -0.25 -18.98
CA ILE A 427 -16.71 1.17 -18.65
C ILE A 427 -18.10 1.79 -18.79
N VAL A 428 -18.61 2.34 -17.70
CA VAL A 428 -19.99 2.82 -17.60
C VAL A 428 -20.03 4.22 -16.98
N ASN A 429 -20.82 5.13 -17.56
CA ASN A 429 -21.05 6.48 -17.01
C ASN A 429 -19.75 7.23 -16.68
N SER A 430 -18.72 7.09 -17.49
CA SER A 430 -17.36 7.53 -17.16
C SER A 430 -16.77 8.43 -18.25
N THR A 431 -15.74 9.19 -17.90
CA THR A 431 -15.07 10.13 -18.81
C THR A 431 -13.59 9.80 -18.94
N LEU A 432 -13.10 9.72 -20.18
CA LEU A 432 -11.68 9.62 -20.53
C LEU A 432 -11.27 10.86 -21.32
N ALA A 433 -10.57 11.81 -20.70
CA ALA A 433 -10.31 13.11 -21.34
C ALA A 433 -8.90 13.65 -21.14
N GLY A 434 -8.34 14.36 -22.13
CA GLY A 434 -7.05 15.02 -21.96
C GLY A 434 -5.84 14.09 -21.76
N ASN A 435 -6.01 12.77 -21.93
CA ASN A 435 -4.90 11.82 -21.81
C ASN A 435 -4.00 11.94 -23.05
N SER A 436 -2.71 11.62 -22.89
CA SER A 436 -1.74 11.78 -23.97
C SER A 436 -0.79 10.60 -24.13
N SER A 437 -0.55 10.22 -25.39
CA SER A 437 0.39 9.17 -25.79
C SER A 437 1.46 9.69 -26.74
N GLY A 438 2.63 9.05 -26.77
CA GLY A 438 3.67 9.33 -27.78
C GLY A 438 3.56 8.48 -29.05
N TYR A 439 2.90 7.31 -29.01
CA TYR A 439 2.93 6.33 -30.09
C TYR A 439 1.57 5.75 -30.48
N MET A 440 0.86 5.07 -29.57
CA MET A 440 -0.43 4.40 -29.84
C MET A 440 -1.60 5.25 -29.33
N ALA A 441 -2.73 4.62 -28.98
CA ALA A 441 -3.94 5.29 -28.53
C ALA A 441 -3.70 6.22 -27.32
N SER A 442 -4.22 7.44 -27.39
CA SER A 442 -4.11 8.40 -26.30
C SER A 442 -5.02 8.07 -25.12
N ALA A 443 -6.22 7.50 -25.36
CA ALA A 443 -7.21 7.26 -24.30
C ALA A 443 -7.37 5.79 -23.90
N LEU A 444 -7.58 4.90 -24.87
CA LEU A 444 -7.89 3.49 -24.61
C LEU A 444 -7.32 2.57 -25.69
N LEU A 445 -6.56 1.56 -25.28
CA LEU A 445 -6.11 0.45 -26.12
C LEU A 445 -6.68 -0.86 -25.58
N VAL A 446 -7.26 -1.66 -26.45
CA VAL A 446 -7.56 -3.07 -26.19
C VAL A 446 -6.97 -3.91 -27.32
N ALA A 447 -6.24 -4.96 -26.97
CA ALA A 447 -5.63 -5.88 -27.94
C ALA A 447 -6.08 -7.32 -27.68
N GLY A 448 -6.14 -8.14 -28.73
CA GLY A 448 -6.25 -9.60 -28.60
C GLY A 448 -4.99 -10.29 -29.11
N GLY A 449 -4.61 -11.44 -28.55
CA GLY A 449 -3.81 -12.46 -29.25
C GLY A 449 -2.29 -12.37 -29.18
N ASN A 450 -1.65 -12.24 -28.02
CA ASN A 450 -0.19 -12.49 -27.97
C ASN A 450 0.14 -14.01 -27.91
N ALA A 451 1.34 -14.42 -28.34
CA ALA A 451 1.74 -15.84 -28.46
C ALA A 451 1.73 -16.65 -27.13
N LEU A 452 1.53 -15.98 -25.99
CA LEU A 452 1.29 -16.61 -24.69
C LEU A 452 -0.13 -17.19 -24.57
N GLU A 453 -1.07 -16.71 -25.38
CA GLU A 453 -2.50 -17.11 -25.39
C GLU A 453 -2.74 -18.51 -25.97
N ASP A 454 -1.99 -18.90 -27.01
CA ASP A 454 -2.25 -20.15 -27.75
C ASP A 454 -1.87 -21.42 -26.96
N ASN A 455 -1.01 -21.31 -25.95
CA ASN A 455 -0.62 -22.46 -25.10
C ASN A 455 -1.52 -22.66 -23.87
N ALA A 456 -2.38 -21.68 -23.53
CA ALA A 456 -3.17 -21.70 -22.29
C ALA A 456 -4.70 -21.59 -22.48
N GLY A 457 -5.18 -21.35 -23.71
CA GLY A 457 -6.62 -21.45 -24.06
C GLY A 457 -7.46 -20.19 -23.83
N PHE A 458 -6.85 -19.01 -23.76
CA PHE A 458 -7.57 -17.74 -23.56
C PHE A 458 -8.01 -17.13 -24.89
N GLY A 459 -9.24 -16.63 -24.91
CA GLY A 459 -9.81 -15.89 -26.05
C GLY A 459 -9.40 -14.41 -26.02
N PRO A 460 -9.78 -13.65 -27.06
CA PRO A 460 -9.48 -12.22 -27.12
C PRO A 460 -10.20 -11.45 -25.99
N ASP A 461 -9.68 -10.28 -25.64
CA ASP A 461 -10.30 -9.39 -24.64
C ASP A 461 -11.73 -8.98 -25.04
N THR A 462 -12.55 -8.63 -24.07
CA THR A 462 -13.90 -8.07 -24.27
C THR A 462 -13.99 -6.68 -23.66
N LEU A 463 -14.52 -5.71 -24.41
CA LEU A 463 -14.75 -4.35 -23.96
C LEU A 463 -16.22 -3.97 -24.15
N THR A 464 -16.83 -3.39 -23.11
CA THR A 464 -18.13 -2.74 -23.16
C THR A 464 -18.01 -1.29 -22.74
N LEU A 465 -18.51 -0.37 -23.57
CA LEU A 465 -18.61 1.06 -23.29
C LEU A 465 -20.08 1.47 -23.23
N ARG A 466 -20.52 2.06 -22.13
CA ARG A 466 -21.91 2.54 -21.94
C ARG A 466 -21.95 3.91 -21.31
N ASN A 467 -22.53 4.90 -21.98
CA ASN A 467 -22.59 6.28 -21.47
C ASN A 467 -21.18 6.85 -21.18
N VAL A 468 -20.23 6.60 -22.08
CA VAL A 468 -18.83 7.02 -21.90
C VAL A 468 -18.55 8.26 -22.75
N THR A 469 -17.73 9.18 -22.24
CA THR A 469 -17.19 10.30 -23.03
C THR A 469 -15.69 10.15 -23.19
N ILE A 470 -15.21 10.02 -24.42
CA ILE A 470 -13.79 10.01 -24.78
C ILE A 470 -13.53 11.27 -25.59
N ALA A 471 -12.86 12.29 -25.02
CA ALA A 471 -12.69 13.57 -25.69
C ALA A 471 -11.40 14.31 -25.32
N GLY A 472 -10.83 15.03 -26.28
CA GLY A 472 -9.66 15.89 -26.04
C GLY A 472 -8.38 15.13 -25.65
N ASN A 473 -8.30 13.84 -25.96
CA ASN A 473 -7.09 13.05 -25.79
C ASN A 473 -6.20 13.26 -27.01
N ASP A 474 -4.88 13.41 -26.82
CA ASP A 474 -3.98 13.84 -27.91
C ASP A 474 -2.67 13.05 -27.95
N ARG A 475 -2.17 12.84 -29.17
CA ARG A 475 -0.92 12.13 -29.41
C ARG A 475 0.23 13.14 -29.54
N LEU A 476 1.08 13.24 -28.51
CA LEU A 476 2.16 14.21 -28.39
C LEU A 476 3.53 13.50 -28.42
N GLY A 477 4.25 13.53 -29.55
CA GLY A 477 5.57 12.89 -29.67
C GLY A 477 6.27 13.09 -31.03
N ILE A 478 7.57 12.73 -31.13
CA ILE A 478 8.38 12.89 -32.35
C ILE A 478 7.84 12.04 -33.52
N ASN A 479 7.16 10.94 -33.20
CA ASN A 479 6.45 10.08 -34.16
C ASN A 479 4.99 10.50 -34.35
N ALA A 480 4.56 11.68 -33.87
CA ALA A 480 3.25 12.27 -34.13
C ALA A 480 3.06 12.74 -35.59
N GLN A 481 3.75 12.09 -36.53
CA GLN A 481 3.73 12.41 -37.95
C GLN A 481 2.51 11.75 -38.61
N ASN A 482 1.97 12.44 -39.61
CA ASN A 482 0.88 11.98 -40.47
C ASN A 482 1.27 10.68 -41.18
N GLY A 483 0.57 9.58 -40.90
CA GLY A 483 0.76 8.32 -41.63
C GLY A 483 0.28 7.07 -40.92
N ASP A 484 0.37 7.01 -39.58
CA ASP A 484 0.28 5.73 -38.85
C ASP A 484 -1.12 5.39 -38.32
N GLY A 485 -2.06 6.34 -38.36
CA GLY A 485 -3.50 6.06 -38.28
C GLY A 485 -4.10 5.67 -36.93
N PHE A 486 -3.37 5.70 -35.81
CA PHE A 486 -3.98 5.40 -34.50
C PHE A 486 -4.98 6.46 -34.06
N GLY A 487 -6.06 6.00 -33.43
CA GLY A 487 -7.12 6.84 -32.87
C GLY A 487 -7.11 6.88 -31.35
N ALA A 488 -7.80 7.85 -30.76
CA ALA A 488 -7.96 7.99 -29.31
C ALA A 488 -8.42 6.69 -28.64
N PHE A 489 -9.23 5.90 -29.37
CA PHE A 489 -9.51 4.51 -29.07
C PHE A 489 -8.94 3.56 -30.14
N ALA A 490 -8.24 2.50 -29.72
CA ALA A 490 -7.73 1.46 -30.61
C ALA A 490 -8.13 0.05 -30.17
N ASN A 491 -8.62 -0.75 -31.13
CA ASN A 491 -8.82 -2.19 -31.00
C ASN A 491 -7.85 -2.91 -31.96
N THR A 492 -6.78 -3.48 -31.42
CA THR A 492 -5.67 -4.02 -32.23
C THR A 492 -5.63 -5.54 -32.26
N ASP A 493 -5.26 -6.08 -33.41
CA ASP A 493 -5.00 -7.51 -33.63
C ASP A 493 -3.53 -7.85 -33.33
N VAL A 494 -3.28 -8.74 -32.38
CA VAL A 494 -2.03 -9.48 -32.20
C VAL A 494 -2.37 -10.94 -32.56
N GLY A 495 -1.57 -11.60 -33.41
CA GLY A 495 -1.74 -13.05 -33.65
C GLY A 495 -3.01 -13.52 -34.39
N GLY A 496 -3.84 -12.64 -34.96
CA GLY A 496 -5.00 -12.98 -35.78
C GLY A 496 -6.35 -12.98 -35.05
N LYS A 497 -6.43 -12.39 -33.84
CA LYS A 497 -7.67 -12.27 -33.03
C LYS A 497 -7.83 -10.83 -32.55
N THR A 498 -9.00 -10.24 -32.80
CA THR A 498 -9.39 -8.91 -32.27
C THR A 498 -10.29 -9.03 -31.04
N ALA A 499 -10.23 -8.02 -30.16
CA ALA A 499 -11.12 -7.94 -29.01
C ALA A 499 -12.58 -7.76 -29.45
N THR A 500 -13.51 -8.35 -28.68
CA THR A 500 -14.95 -8.11 -28.86
C THR A 500 -15.32 -6.78 -28.23
N VAL A 501 -15.85 -5.83 -29.00
CA VAL A 501 -16.19 -4.50 -28.49
C VAL A 501 -17.65 -4.15 -28.72
N GLY A 502 -18.36 -3.83 -27.64
CA GLY A 502 -19.71 -3.28 -27.62
C GLY A 502 -19.72 -1.83 -27.16
N ILE A 503 -20.36 -0.93 -27.91
CA ILE A 503 -20.45 0.50 -27.61
C ILE A 503 -21.91 0.94 -27.62
N THR A 504 -22.34 1.67 -26.58
CA THR A 504 -23.69 2.21 -26.47
C THR A 504 -23.66 3.61 -25.87
N ASN A 505 -24.39 4.55 -26.47
CA ASN A 505 -24.54 5.94 -25.97
C ASN A 505 -23.20 6.58 -25.57
N THR A 506 -22.16 6.40 -26.39
CA THR A 506 -20.80 6.85 -26.11
C THR A 506 -20.39 7.92 -27.10
N ILE A 507 -19.63 8.91 -26.63
CA ILE A 507 -19.05 9.97 -27.46
C ILE A 507 -17.56 9.69 -27.61
N ILE A 508 -17.06 9.66 -28.84
CA ILE A 508 -15.62 9.51 -29.11
C ILE A 508 -15.19 10.65 -30.03
N ALA A 509 -14.36 11.53 -29.49
CA ALA A 509 -13.79 12.69 -30.16
C ALA A 509 -12.26 12.66 -30.08
N GLY A 510 -11.62 12.44 -31.22
CA GLY A 510 -10.16 12.51 -31.35
C GLY A 510 -9.62 13.91 -31.04
N GLY A 511 -8.36 13.97 -30.60
CA GLY A 511 -7.64 15.22 -30.41
C GLY A 511 -7.34 15.94 -31.73
N ALA A 512 -6.68 17.10 -31.63
CA ALA A 512 -6.33 17.90 -32.81
C ALA A 512 -5.40 17.15 -33.79
N ASN A 513 -4.64 16.15 -33.31
CA ASN A 513 -3.64 15.42 -34.08
C ASN A 513 -3.90 13.91 -34.16
N GLU A 514 -5.13 13.45 -33.86
CA GLU A 514 -5.46 12.03 -33.76
C GLU A 514 -6.86 11.72 -34.29
N GLN A 515 -7.06 10.55 -34.88
CA GLN A 515 -8.39 10.07 -35.27
C GLN A 515 -9.20 9.65 -34.03
N SER A 516 -10.51 9.47 -34.17
CA SER A 516 -11.34 9.02 -33.04
C SER A 516 -11.14 7.53 -32.72
N CYS A 517 -11.01 6.69 -33.74
CA CYS A 517 -10.96 5.24 -33.63
C CYS A 517 -9.94 4.59 -34.58
N TYR A 518 -9.36 3.46 -34.18
CA TYR A 518 -8.52 2.60 -35.03
C TYR A 518 -8.86 1.11 -34.86
N THR A 519 -8.87 0.37 -35.98
CA THR A 519 -8.86 -1.10 -36.00
C THR A 519 -7.84 -1.63 -37.00
N GLY A 520 -7.07 -2.65 -36.60
CA GLY A 520 -6.08 -3.26 -37.49
C GLY A 520 -4.95 -3.99 -36.75
N PRO A 521 -4.05 -4.67 -37.50
CA PRO A 521 -2.93 -5.41 -36.94
C PRO A 521 -1.84 -4.51 -36.35
N LEU A 522 -1.23 -4.95 -35.25
CA LEU A 522 -0.06 -4.34 -34.64
C LEU A 522 1.21 -4.67 -35.45
N ALA A 523 1.53 -3.88 -36.47
CA ALA A 523 2.79 -4.03 -37.21
C ALA A 523 3.90 -3.14 -36.60
N ILE A 524 4.79 -3.73 -35.80
CA ILE A 524 5.98 -3.04 -35.29
C ILE A 524 6.96 -2.84 -36.46
N GLY A 525 7.04 -1.63 -37.01
CA GLY A 525 8.04 -1.24 -38.03
C GLY A 525 7.54 -1.15 -39.48
N SER A 526 6.23 -1.27 -39.72
CA SER A 526 5.61 -0.94 -41.01
C SER A 526 4.30 -0.20 -40.79
N VAL A 527 4.17 0.99 -41.37
CA VAL A 527 2.97 1.84 -41.35
C VAL A 527 1.80 1.07 -41.97
N PRO A 528 0.81 0.58 -41.20
CA PRO A 528 -0.40 0.03 -41.77
C PRO A 528 -1.22 1.19 -42.35
N ALA A 529 -1.91 0.96 -43.47
CA ALA A 529 -2.79 1.96 -44.04
C ALA A 529 -3.85 2.36 -43.00
N ALA A 530 -3.79 3.61 -42.54
CA ALA A 530 -4.81 4.20 -41.70
C ALA A 530 -6.17 4.03 -42.39
N VAL A 531 -7.13 3.38 -41.74
CA VAL A 531 -8.53 3.50 -42.16
C VAL A 531 -8.94 4.89 -41.72
N SER A 532 -8.83 5.86 -42.64
CA SER A 532 -9.33 7.21 -42.42
C SER A 532 -10.84 7.13 -42.25
N ASN A 533 -11.30 6.92 -41.03
CA ASN A 533 -12.72 6.79 -40.77
C ASN A 533 -13.34 8.20 -40.64
N LEU A 534 -13.46 8.82 -41.81
CA LEU A 534 -14.50 9.78 -42.16
C LEU A 534 -15.71 9.01 -42.69
N ASP A 535 -16.06 7.87 -42.11
CA ASP A 535 -17.32 7.22 -42.43
C ASP A 535 -18.37 8.07 -41.71
N ASN A 536 -18.99 8.93 -42.51
CA ASN A 536 -20.13 9.77 -42.17
C ASN A 536 -21.38 8.94 -41.80
N ASP A 537 -21.19 7.70 -41.30
CA ASP A 537 -22.19 6.78 -40.77
C ASP A 537 -22.12 6.62 -39.25
N GLY A 538 -21.09 7.17 -38.59
CA GLY A 538 -20.97 7.18 -37.13
C GLY A 538 -20.43 5.88 -36.53
N THR A 539 -19.70 5.05 -37.29
CA THR A 539 -19.17 3.78 -36.77
C THR A 539 -17.64 3.65 -36.83
N CYS A 540 -17.01 3.12 -35.77
CA CYS A 540 -15.56 2.77 -35.75
C CYS A 540 -15.15 1.56 -36.63
N GLY A 541 -16.02 1.08 -37.54
CA GLY A 541 -15.75 -0.07 -38.42
C GLY A 541 -16.47 -1.38 -38.01
N SER A 542 -16.34 -2.43 -38.83
CA SER A 542 -17.17 -3.65 -38.78
C SER A 542 -16.92 -4.58 -37.58
N ASN A 543 -15.82 -4.39 -36.85
CA ASN A 543 -15.49 -5.18 -35.65
C ASN A 543 -16.14 -4.63 -34.37
N PHE A 544 -16.99 -3.60 -34.48
CA PHE A 544 -17.72 -3.00 -33.37
C PHE A 544 -19.22 -3.25 -33.50
N THR A 545 -19.87 -3.61 -32.39
CA THR A 545 -21.32 -3.54 -32.28
C THR A 545 -21.71 -2.21 -31.64
N GLN A 546 -22.46 -1.37 -32.34
CA GLN A 546 -22.76 0.01 -31.94
C GLN A 546 -24.26 0.31 -31.95
N SER A 547 -24.73 1.08 -30.97
CA SER A 547 -26.05 1.69 -30.91
C SER A 547 -25.94 3.10 -30.34
N ASP A 548 -26.58 4.09 -30.99
CA ASP A 548 -26.71 5.47 -30.49
C ASP A 548 -25.39 6.15 -30.10
N THR A 549 -24.34 6.01 -30.92
CA THR A 549 -22.99 6.56 -30.66
C THR A 549 -22.75 7.83 -31.50
N ILE A 550 -22.13 8.86 -30.91
CA ILE A 550 -21.78 10.09 -31.62
C ILE A 550 -20.25 10.14 -31.79
N LEU A 551 -19.79 10.02 -33.03
CA LEU A 551 -18.39 10.25 -33.38
C LEU A 551 -18.20 11.70 -33.82
N LEU A 552 -17.25 12.39 -33.18
CA LEU A 552 -16.83 13.72 -33.61
C LEU A 552 -15.37 13.62 -34.10
N GLY A 553 -15.08 14.10 -35.31
CA GLY A 553 -13.72 14.21 -35.82
C GLY A 553 -12.89 15.30 -35.13
N PRO A 554 -11.65 15.57 -35.59
CA PRO A 554 -10.84 16.67 -35.07
C PRO A 554 -11.58 18.00 -35.22
N LEU A 555 -11.55 18.86 -34.18
CA LEU A 555 -12.21 20.18 -34.20
C LEU A 555 -11.82 21.05 -35.42
N GLY A 556 -10.62 20.86 -35.97
CA GLY A 556 -10.12 21.56 -37.15
C GLY A 556 -10.84 21.20 -38.46
N ASP A 557 -11.41 20.00 -38.58
CA ASP A 557 -12.06 19.51 -39.80
C ASP A 557 -13.54 19.94 -39.91
N TYR A 558 -14.14 20.38 -38.80
CA TYR A 558 -15.51 20.90 -38.79
C TYR A 558 -15.66 22.32 -39.35
N GLY A 559 -14.55 23.01 -39.65
CA GLY A 559 -14.56 24.34 -40.27
C GLY A 559 -15.18 24.37 -41.68
N ALA A 560 -15.20 23.23 -42.39
CA ALA A 560 -15.77 23.13 -43.74
C ALA A 560 -17.25 22.71 -43.78
N VAL A 561 -17.75 22.00 -42.74
CA VAL A 561 -19.13 21.46 -42.71
C VAL A 561 -20.15 22.52 -42.26
N LEU A 562 -19.69 23.64 -41.71
CA LEU A 562 -20.53 24.77 -41.28
C LEU A 562 -20.53 25.96 -42.25
N GLN A 563 -20.10 25.78 -43.51
CA GLN A 563 -20.41 26.76 -44.56
C GLN A 563 -21.80 26.47 -45.14
N SER A 564 -22.74 27.38 -44.86
CA SER A 564 -24.04 27.41 -45.53
C SER A 564 -23.85 27.61 -47.03
N GLY A 565 -23.98 26.54 -47.82
CA GLY A 565 -23.79 26.61 -49.27
C GLY A 565 -24.17 25.34 -50.03
N SER A 566 -25.48 25.10 -50.15
CA SER A 566 -26.15 24.22 -51.14
C SER A 566 -25.58 22.82 -51.40
N ILE A 567 -26.19 21.80 -50.81
CA ILE A 567 -26.22 20.44 -51.38
C ILE A 567 -27.68 20.10 -51.67
N GLY A 568 -28.02 19.98 -52.95
CA GLY A 568 -29.34 19.60 -53.39
C GLY A 568 -29.60 18.11 -53.16
N GLY A 569 -30.83 17.78 -52.75
CA GLY A 569 -31.44 16.49 -53.04
C GLY A 569 -31.06 15.30 -52.15
N ALA A 570 -31.08 15.44 -50.82
CA ALA A 570 -31.27 14.30 -49.91
C ALA A 570 -32.03 14.75 -48.66
N THR A 571 -32.90 13.89 -48.14
CA THR A 571 -33.76 14.12 -46.96
C THR A 571 -32.97 14.67 -45.77
N PRO A 572 -33.47 15.73 -45.09
CA PRO A 572 -32.77 16.31 -43.96
C PRO A 572 -32.80 15.35 -42.78
N VAL A 573 -31.64 14.85 -42.39
CA VAL A 573 -31.42 14.36 -41.03
C VAL A 573 -31.22 15.63 -40.20
N THR A 574 -32.19 15.98 -39.36
CA THR A 574 -31.99 17.03 -38.33
C THR A 574 -31.05 16.44 -37.28
N PRO A 575 -29.79 16.90 -37.15
CA PRO A 575 -28.98 16.54 -36.00
C PRO A 575 -29.60 17.22 -34.77
N THR A 576 -30.00 16.43 -33.78
CA THR A 576 -30.30 16.95 -32.44
C THR A 576 -28.97 17.37 -31.83
N LEU A 577 -28.63 18.65 -31.94
CA LEU A 577 -27.49 19.24 -31.27
C LEU A 577 -27.77 19.24 -29.76
N VAL A 578 -27.27 18.24 -29.05
CA VAL A 578 -27.30 18.25 -27.58
C VAL A 578 -26.04 18.97 -27.10
N VAL A 579 -26.19 20.25 -26.79
CA VAL A 579 -25.14 21.06 -26.17
C VAL A 579 -25.06 20.67 -24.69
N PHE A 580 -24.01 19.98 -24.29
CA PHE A 580 -23.64 19.83 -22.88
C PHE A 580 -22.52 20.83 -22.53
N PRO A 581 -22.53 21.37 -21.29
CA PRO A 581 -21.53 22.33 -20.88
C PRO A 581 -20.16 21.67 -20.84
N LEU A 582 -19.24 22.19 -21.65
CA LEU A 582 -17.80 22.04 -21.42
C LEU A 582 -17.53 22.53 -19.99
N LEU A 583 -17.09 21.64 -19.10
CA LEU A 583 -16.47 22.04 -17.84
C LEU A 583 -15.03 22.50 -18.11
N PRO A 584 -14.48 23.43 -17.31
CA PRO A 584 -13.35 24.27 -17.69
C PRO A 584 -12.01 23.52 -17.58
N GLY A 585 -11.18 23.63 -18.61
CA GLY A 585 -9.82 23.09 -18.65
C GLY A 585 -9.46 22.63 -20.04
#